data_AF-A0A2W0CI50-F1
#
_entry.id   AF-A0A2W0CI50-F1
#
_cell.length_a   1.000
_cell.length_b   1.000
_cell.length_c   1.000
_cell.angle_alpha   90.00
_cell.angle_beta   90.00
_cell.angle_gamma   90.00
#
_symmetry.space_group_name_H-M   'P 1'
#
loop_
_entity.id
_entity.type
_entity.pdbx_description
1 polymer ?
#
loop_
_entity_poly.entity_id
_entity_poly.type
_entity_poly.pdbx_seq_one_letter_code
_entity_poly.pdbx_strand_id
1 'polypeptide(L)'
;MDRTFLEQDTLWVAEQLIGCYLVSRTKTGIIRVQITETEAYKGGEDPASRVYRGITPRTQVMFGKVGHLNVYFIYGMYFCMNVVAHRLGSVGGGLLRGAKPIEGIELIRANRPGKPDRTLLNGPAKLTQGLIISKNSKMAKSEPLLH
;
A
#
# COMPACT_ATOMS: atom_id res chain seq x y z
N MET A 1 -12.49 4.25 4.18
CA MET A 1 -12.17 3.11 5.06
C MET A 1 -11.86 3.66 6.43
N ASP A 2 -12.53 3.14 7.46
CA ASP A 2 -12.29 3.52 8.86
C ASP A 2 -11.00 2.87 9.38
N ARG A 3 -10.31 3.51 10.32
CA ARG A 3 -9.11 2.96 10.96
C ARG A 3 -9.40 1.73 11.80
N THR A 4 -10.61 1.61 12.36
CA THR A 4 -11.05 0.44 13.14
C THR A 4 -10.99 -0.86 12.32
N PHE A 5 -11.26 -0.78 11.01
CA PHE A 5 -11.11 -1.91 10.08
C PHE A 5 -9.64 -2.34 9.93
N LEU A 6 -8.69 -1.41 10.04
CA LEU A 6 -7.26 -1.69 9.93
C LEU A 6 -6.63 -2.09 11.27
N GLU A 7 -7.34 -1.88 12.39
CA GLU A 7 -6.92 -2.29 13.74
C GLU A 7 -7.37 -3.72 14.06
N GLN A 8 -7.15 -4.64 13.12
CA GLN A 8 -7.52 -6.06 13.21
C GLN A 8 -6.28 -6.95 13.01
N ASP A 9 -6.48 -8.27 12.98
CA ASP A 9 -5.40 -9.20 12.65
C ASP A 9 -4.79 -8.89 11.27
N THR A 10 -3.46 -8.85 11.18
CA THR A 10 -2.74 -8.45 9.97
C THR A 10 -3.08 -9.31 8.76
N LEU A 11 -3.22 -10.63 8.95
CA LEU A 11 -3.55 -11.54 7.85
C LEU A 11 -4.97 -11.28 7.38
N TRP A 12 -5.92 -11.16 8.32
CA TRP A 12 -7.30 -10.83 8.00
C TRP A 12 -7.39 -9.50 7.23
N VAL A 13 -6.73 -8.44 7.70
CA VAL A 13 -6.76 -7.14 6.99
C VAL A 13 -6.15 -7.28 5.59
N ALA A 14 -5.02 -7.97 5.43
CA ALA A 14 -4.40 -8.15 4.13
C ALA A 14 -5.34 -8.84 3.13
N GLU A 15 -6.09 -9.85 3.57
CA GLU A 15 -7.13 -10.50 2.74
C GLU A 15 -8.26 -9.54 2.40
N GLN A 16 -8.79 -8.80 3.38
CA GLN A 16 -9.90 -7.88 3.15
C GLN A 16 -9.52 -6.64 2.31
N LEU A 17 -8.22 -6.33 2.20
CA LEU A 17 -7.74 -5.30 1.27
C LEU A 17 -7.95 -5.70 -0.19
N ILE A 18 -8.04 -6.99 -0.52
CA ILE A 18 -8.35 -7.43 -1.89
C ILE A 18 -9.79 -7.00 -2.23
N GLY A 19 -9.96 -6.35 -3.37
CA GLY A 19 -11.23 -5.75 -3.78
C GLY A 19 -11.46 -4.32 -3.26
N CYS A 20 -10.68 -3.86 -2.29
CA CYS A 20 -10.72 -2.46 -1.86
C CYS A 20 -10.11 -1.52 -2.92
N TYR A 21 -10.52 -0.26 -2.88
CA TYR A 21 -10.00 0.77 -3.78
C TYR A 21 -8.89 1.58 -3.11
N LEU A 22 -7.79 1.75 -3.84
CA LEU A 22 -6.78 2.75 -3.54
C LEU A 22 -6.97 3.94 -4.49
N VAL A 23 -7.05 5.14 -3.92
CA VAL A 23 -7.23 6.39 -4.67
C VAL A 23 -5.99 7.26 -4.50
N SER A 24 -5.29 7.54 -5.60
CA SER A 24 -4.21 8.51 -5.66
C SER A 24 -4.75 9.81 -6.27
N ARG A 25 -4.67 10.90 -5.53
CA ARG A 25 -5.04 12.25 -6.01
C ARG A 25 -3.76 13.03 -6.25
N THR A 26 -3.51 13.37 -7.51
CA THR A 26 -2.33 14.16 -7.92
C THR A 26 -2.79 15.48 -8.54
N LYS A 27 -1.84 16.36 -8.86
CA LYS A 27 -2.13 17.58 -9.63
C LYS A 27 -2.62 17.29 -11.05
N THR A 28 -2.31 16.10 -11.59
CA THR A 28 -2.64 15.70 -12.95
C THR A 28 -3.97 14.96 -13.05
N GLY A 29 -4.57 14.58 -11.91
CA GLY A 29 -5.88 13.96 -11.85
C GLY A 29 -6.03 12.92 -10.75
N ILE A 30 -7.11 12.16 -10.82
CA ILE A 30 -7.42 11.06 -9.89
C ILE A 30 -7.09 9.75 -10.58
N ILE A 31 -6.38 8.88 -9.86
CA ILE A 31 -6.20 7.47 -10.23
C ILE A 31 -6.88 6.62 -9.17
N ARG A 32 -7.80 5.75 -9.60
CA ARG A 32 -8.46 4.77 -8.74
C ARG A 32 -8.10 3.38 -9.24
N VAL A 33 -7.65 2.53 -8.32
CA VAL A 33 -7.31 1.13 -8.62
C VAL A 33 -7.97 0.23 -7.61
N GLN A 34 -8.44 -0.94 -8.04
CA GLN A 34 -8.91 -1.98 -7.14
C GLN A 34 -7.75 -2.94 -6.85
N ILE A 35 -7.45 -3.15 -5.57
CA ILE A 35 -6.37 -4.05 -5.13
C ILE A 35 -6.76 -5.49 -5.50
N THR A 36 -5.80 -6.23 -6.07
CA THR A 36 -6.01 -7.63 -6.51
C THR A 36 -5.08 -8.60 -5.83
N GLU A 37 -3.97 -8.14 -5.24
CA GLU A 37 -2.98 -9.01 -4.61
C GLU A 37 -2.32 -8.26 -3.45
N THR A 38 -2.23 -8.94 -2.31
CA THR A 38 -1.60 -8.47 -1.09
C THR A 38 -0.73 -9.57 -0.48
N GLU A 39 0.21 -9.18 0.40
CA GLU A 39 1.00 -10.11 1.21
C GLU A 39 1.08 -9.59 2.65
N ALA A 40 0.72 -10.45 3.60
CA ALA A 40 0.70 -10.09 5.03
C ALA A 40 2.09 -10.28 5.65
N TYR A 41 2.55 -9.28 6.41
CA TYR A 41 3.76 -9.39 7.23
C TYR A 41 3.42 -9.25 8.70
N LYS A 42 3.52 -10.36 9.47
CA LYS A 42 3.09 -10.44 10.89
C LYS A 42 4.12 -9.93 11.89
N GLY A 43 4.89 -8.93 11.49
CA GLY A 43 5.65 -8.18 12.46
C GLY A 43 6.81 -8.93 13.09
N GLY A 44 6.90 -8.87 14.43
CA GLY A 44 7.96 -9.51 15.22
C GLY A 44 7.92 -11.05 15.22
N GLU A 45 6.83 -11.65 14.76
CA GLU A 45 6.67 -13.11 14.68
C GLU A 45 7.07 -13.67 13.31
N ASP A 46 7.43 -12.81 12.36
CA ASP A 46 7.65 -13.17 10.97
C ASP A 46 9.09 -12.82 10.54
N PRO A 47 9.99 -13.81 10.37
CA PRO A 47 11.37 -13.58 9.94
C PRO A 47 11.52 -12.88 8.58
N ALA A 48 10.51 -12.95 7.70
CA ALA A 48 10.50 -12.24 6.42
C ALA A 48 10.11 -10.76 6.57
N SER A 49 9.50 -10.40 7.71
CA SER A 49 9.09 -9.04 8.00
C SER A 49 10.28 -8.12 8.27
N ARG A 50 10.22 -6.91 7.70
CA ARG A 50 11.25 -5.89 7.91
C ARG A 50 11.35 -5.38 9.34
N VAL A 51 10.34 -5.68 10.17
CA VAL A 51 10.29 -5.31 11.59
C VAL A 51 10.62 -6.46 12.53
N TYR A 52 10.97 -7.64 12.00
CA TYR A 52 11.31 -8.82 12.81
C TYR A 52 12.37 -8.52 13.87
N ARG A 53 13.39 -7.73 13.52
CA ARG A 53 14.49 -7.33 14.41
C ARG A 53 14.21 -6.06 15.22
N GLY A 54 12.96 -5.64 15.31
CA GLY A 54 12.54 -4.44 16.05
C GLY A 54 12.63 -3.14 15.25
N ILE A 55 12.56 -2.03 15.99
CA ILE A 55 12.39 -0.68 15.44
C ILE A 55 13.71 -0.15 14.87
N THR A 56 13.63 0.42 13.68
CA THR A 56 14.68 1.25 13.08
C THR A 56 14.06 2.54 12.53
N PRO A 57 14.84 3.59 12.23
CA PRO A 57 14.29 4.81 11.62
C PRO A 57 13.51 4.56 10.31
N ARG A 58 13.83 3.48 9.59
CA ARG A 58 13.17 3.10 8.33
C ARG A 58 11.88 2.31 8.52
N THR A 59 11.64 1.77 9.71
CA THR A 59 10.51 0.88 9.99
C THR A 59 9.55 1.43 11.03
N GLN A 60 9.91 2.55 11.69
CA GLN A 60 9.12 3.19 12.74
C GLN A 60 7.66 3.41 12.36
N VAL A 61 7.35 3.69 11.09
CA VAL A 61 5.96 3.85 10.61
C VAL A 61 5.10 2.60 10.85
N MET A 62 5.68 1.40 10.71
CA MET A 62 4.97 0.12 10.91
C MET A 62 4.56 -0.11 12.36
N PHE A 63 5.24 0.53 13.32
CA PHE A 63 4.93 0.48 14.76
C PHE A 63 4.00 1.62 15.20
N GLY A 64 3.60 2.47 14.25
CA GLY A 64 2.73 3.62 14.51
C GLY A 64 1.25 3.25 14.40
N LYS A 65 0.43 4.28 14.17
CA LYS A 65 -1.02 4.10 13.97
C LYS A 65 -1.32 3.33 12.68
N VAL A 66 -2.29 2.42 12.75
CA VAL A 66 -2.86 1.73 11.57
C VAL A 66 -3.44 2.71 10.56
N GLY A 67 -3.48 2.33 9.29
CA GLY A 67 -3.89 3.20 8.19
C GLY A 67 -2.84 4.22 7.77
N HIS A 68 -1.56 3.94 8.03
CA HIS A 68 -0.48 4.65 7.37
C HIS A 68 0.08 3.82 6.22
N LEU A 69 0.63 4.49 5.22
CA LEU A 69 1.43 3.84 4.19
C LEU A 69 2.89 3.82 4.65
N ASN A 70 3.45 2.63 4.79
CA ASN A 70 4.88 2.45 4.93
C ASN A 70 5.49 2.25 3.53
N VAL A 71 6.06 3.32 2.97
CA VAL A 71 6.72 3.30 1.66
C VAL A 71 8.23 3.18 1.85
N TYR A 72 8.84 2.19 1.21
CA TYR A 72 10.27 1.93 1.36
C TYR A 72 10.94 1.59 0.04
N PHE A 73 12.21 1.94 -0.04
CA PHE A 73 13.05 1.74 -1.21
C PHE A 73 13.74 0.36 -1.16
N ILE A 74 13.78 -0.32 -2.29
CA ILE A 74 14.41 -1.64 -2.48
C ILE A 74 15.29 -1.63 -3.74
N TYR A 75 16.36 -2.43 -3.70
CA TYR A 75 17.29 -2.66 -4.81
C TYR A 75 17.87 -1.39 -5.47
N GLY A 76 17.93 -0.28 -4.73
CA GLY A 76 18.51 0.96 -5.25
C GLY A 76 17.68 1.69 -6.31
N MET A 77 16.48 1.21 -6.66
CA MET A 77 15.70 1.79 -7.77
C MET A 77 14.17 1.73 -7.64
N TYR A 78 13.61 0.93 -6.72
CA TYR A 78 12.16 0.71 -6.65
C TYR A 78 11.58 1.00 -5.28
N PHE A 79 10.29 1.35 -5.23
CA PHE A 79 9.54 1.49 -3.99
C PHE A 79 8.51 0.36 -3.83
N CYS A 80 8.28 -0.04 -2.59
CA CYS A 80 7.16 -0.86 -2.17
C CYS A 80 6.33 -0.09 -1.15
N MET A 81 5.04 -0.43 -1.03
CA MET A 81 4.15 0.20 -0.07
C MET A 81 3.34 -0.84 0.70
N ASN A 82 3.36 -0.72 2.03
CA ASN A 82 2.51 -1.50 2.91
C ASN A 82 1.42 -0.61 3.50
N VAL A 83 0.21 -1.13 3.65
CA VAL A 83 -0.79 -0.56 4.54
C VAL A 83 -0.51 -1.09 5.95
N VAL A 84 -0.19 -0.19 6.89
CA VAL A 84 0.01 -0.54 8.31
C VAL A 84 -1.32 -0.98 8.88
N ALA A 85 -1.37 -2.22 9.36
CA ALA A 85 -2.56 -2.87 9.86
C ALA A 85 -2.16 -3.97 10.84
N HIS A 86 -2.68 -3.88 12.05
CA HIS A 86 -2.40 -4.81 13.15
C HIS A 86 -3.34 -4.51 14.32
N ARG A 87 -3.49 -5.47 15.23
CA ARG A 87 -4.19 -5.24 16.51
C ARG A 87 -3.45 -4.20 17.35
N LEU A 88 -4.17 -3.56 18.26
CA LEU A 88 -3.57 -2.67 19.25
C LEU A 88 -2.46 -3.41 20.03
N GLY A 89 -1.29 -2.79 20.13
CA GLY A 89 -0.11 -3.38 20.79
C GLY A 89 0.71 -4.34 19.92
N SER A 90 0.30 -4.61 18.68
CA SER A 90 1.04 -5.44 17.72
C SER A 90 1.77 -4.57 16.66
N VAL A 91 2.40 -5.23 15.69
CA VAL A 91 3.06 -4.58 14.54
C VAL A 91 2.81 -5.44 13.29
N GLY A 92 2.52 -4.80 12.16
CA GLY A 92 2.22 -5.54 10.94
C GLY A 92 1.65 -4.69 9.83
N GLY A 93 1.42 -5.31 8.67
CA GLY A 93 0.72 -4.69 7.57
C GLY A 93 0.65 -5.58 6.33
N GLY A 94 -0.13 -5.12 5.36
CA GLY A 94 -0.27 -5.75 4.04
C GLY A 94 0.55 -5.01 2.99
N LEU A 95 1.52 -5.69 2.37
CA LEU A 95 2.19 -5.22 1.16
C LEU A 95 1.22 -5.27 0.00
N LEU A 96 1.10 -4.18 -0.75
CA LEU A 96 0.31 -4.16 -1.98
C LEU A 96 1.16 -4.69 -3.13
N ARG A 97 0.68 -5.76 -3.78
CA ARG A 97 1.42 -6.46 -4.83
C ARG A 97 0.79 -6.30 -6.21
N GLY A 98 -0.54 -6.17 -6.27
CA GLY A 98 -1.26 -6.07 -7.53
C GLY A 98 -2.51 -5.20 -7.41
N ALA A 99 -2.86 -4.53 -8.49
CA ALA A 99 -4.15 -3.86 -8.63
C ALA A 99 -4.60 -3.83 -10.09
N LYS A 100 -5.89 -3.63 -10.32
CA LYS A 100 -6.45 -3.30 -11.64
C LYS A 100 -6.94 -1.86 -11.70
N PRO A 101 -6.71 -1.14 -12.80
CA PRO A 101 -7.22 0.23 -13.00
C PRO A 101 -8.75 0.28 -13.01
N ILE A 102 -9.32 1.31 -12.38
CA ILE A 102 -10.77 1.60 -12.34
C ILE A 102 -11.02 2.99 -12.92
N GLU A 103 -10.14 3.95 -12.61
CA GLU A 103 -10.19 5.33 -13.09
C GLU A 103 -8.75 5.81 -13.35
N GLY A 104 -8.53 6.63 -14.38
CA GLY A 104 -7.22 7.23 -14.65
C GLY A 104 -6.21 6.30 -15.34
N ILE A 105 -6.66 5.35 -16.16
CA ILE A 105 -5.77 4.44 -16.92
C ILE A 105 -4.75 5.19 -17.78
N GLU A 106 -5.15 6.27 -18.46
CA GLU A 106 -4.22 7.05 -19.29
C GLU A 106 -3.12 7.72 -18.45
N LEU A 107 -3.42 8.15 -17.23
CA LEU A 107 -2.41 8.66 -16.30
C LEU A 107 -1.45 7.54 -15.89
N ILE A 108 -1.95 6.33 -15.64
CA ILE A 108 -1.11 5.17 -15.32
C ILE A 108 -0.19 4.81 -16.49
N ARG A 109 -0.71 4.85 -17.73
CA ARG A 109 0.09 4.63 -18.95
C ARG A 109 1.14 5.71 -19.14
N ALA A 110 0.81 6.97 -18.89
CA ALA A 110 1.78 8.07 -18.93
C ALA A 110 2.88 7.90 -17.87
N ASN A 111 2.53 7.39 -16.68
CA ASN A 111 3.51 7.08 -15.62
C ASN A 111 4.38 5.86 -15.95
N ARG A 112 3.90 4.96 -16.81
CA ARG A 112 4.60 3.71 -17.20
C ARG A 112 4.53 3.50 -18.72
N PRO A 113 5.22 4.36 -19.51
CA PRO A 113 5.09 4.38 -20.96
C PRO A 113 5.60 3.09 -21.62
N GLY A 114 4.95 2.70 -22.72
CA GLY A 114 5.34 1.54 -23.53
C GLY A 114 5.12 0.18 -22.86
N LYS A 115 4.33 0.12 -21.77
CA LYS A 115 3.99 -1.14 -21.08
C LYS A 115 2.58 -1.61 -21.46
N PRO A 116 2.37 -2.92 -21.70
CA PRO A 116 1.04 -3.47 -21.89
C PRO A 116 0.18 -3.27 -20.64
N ASP A 117 -1.11 -3.01 -20.81
CA ASP A 117 -2.05 -2.72 -19.72
C ASP A 117 -2.04 -3.76 -18.60
N ARG A 118 -2.03 -5.06 -18.97
CA ARG A 118 -1.95 -6.18 -18.02
C ARG A 118 -0.73 -6.16 -17.11
N THR A 119 0.31 -5.41 -17.47
CA THR A 119 1.55 -5.28 -16.72
C THR A 119 1.70 -3.96 -15.98
N LEU A 120 0.72 -3.05 -16.08
CA LEU A 120 0.82 -1.70 -15.51
C LEU A 120 0.84 -1.71 -13.98
N LEU A 121 0.20 -2.68 -13.33
CA LEU A 121 0.02 -2.66 -11.87
C LEU A 121 0.14 -4.05 -11.22
N ASN A 122 0.70 -5.05 -11.90
CA ASN A 122 0.88 -6.42 -11.40
C ASN A 122 2.25 -6.62 -10.71
N GLY A 123 2.61 -5.71 -9.81
CA GLY A 123 3.81 -5.84 -8.99
C GLY A 123 3.99 -4.67 -8.02
N PRO A 124 4.67 -4.86 -6.87
CA PRO A 124 4.84 -3.81 -5.86
C PRO A 124 5.48 -2.52 -6.40
N ALA A 125 6.59 -2.65 -7.14
CA ALA A 125 7.29 -1.52 -7.77
C ALA A 125 6.46 -0.88 -8.88
N LYS A 126 5.64 -1.69 -9.56
CA LYS A 126 4.80 -1.26 -10.67
C LYS A 126 3.64 -0.40 -10.16
N LEU A 127 3.05 -0.78 -9.04
CA LEU A 127 2.04 0.00 -8.35
C LEU A 127 2.56 1.37 -7.94
N THR A 128 3.72 1.41 -7.28
CA THR A 128 4.27 2.69 -6.82
C THR A 128 4.62 3.62 -7.98
N GLN A 129 5.16 3.09 -9.08
CA GLN A 129 5.38 3.87 -10.30
C GLN A 129 4.07 4.36 -10.93
N GLY A 130 3.11 3.46 -11.14
CA GLY A 130 1.84 3.78 -11.81
C GLY A 130 1.00 4.81 -11.05
N LEU A 131 1.14 4.85 -9.72
CA LEU A 131 0.41 5.76 -8.82
C LEU A 131 1.21 6.98 -8.37
N ILE A 132 2.46 7.12 -8.84
CA ILE A 132 3.41 8.18 -8.44
C ILE A 132 3.61 8.21 -6.90
N ILE A 133 3.79 7.04 -6.30
CA ILE A 133 4.09 6.88 -4.88
C ILE A 133 5.60 6.97 -4.67
N SER A 134 5.99 7.82 -3.72
CA SER A 134 7.38 8.00 -3.28
C SER A 134 7.47 7.88 -1.75
N LYS A 135 8.68 7.97 -1.21
CA LYS A 135 8.91 7.97 0.24
C LYS A 135 8.09 9.03 1.00
N ASN A 136 7.74 10.13 0.34
CA ASN A 136 7.00 11.24 0.95
C ASN A 136 5.48 11.12 0.81
N SER A 137 5.00 10.13 0.07
CA SER A 137 3.57 9.88 -0.10
C SER A 137 2.95 9.44 1.23
N LYS A 138 1.78 9.99 1.55
CA LYS A 138 1.04 9.71 2.78
C LYS A 138 -0.39 9.33 2.42
N MET A 139 -0.99 8.47 3.24
CA MET A 139 -2.44 8.23 3.16
C MET A 139 -3.16 9.48 3.65
N ALA A 140 -4.15 9.95 2.89
CA ALA A 140 -5.02 11.02 3.36
C ALA A 140 -5.82 10.55 4.58
N LYS A 141 -6.21 11.48 5.47
CA LYS A 141 -7.22 11.18 6.49
C LYS A 141 -8.47 10.71 5.73
N SER A 142 -9.07 9.60 6.16
CA SER A 142 -10.34 9.14 5.60
C SER A 142 -11.35 10.27 5.67
N GLU A 143 -11.80 10.78 4.51
CA GLU A 143 -13.05 11.51 4.47
C GLU A 143 -14.17 10.50 4.79
N PRO A 144 -15.18 10.89 5.59
CA PRO A 144 -16.34 10.03 5.79
C PRO A 144 -16.90 9.70 4.41
N LEU A 145 -17.06 8.40 4.14
CA LEU A 145 -17.83 7.96 2.98
C LEU A 145 -19.26 8.47 3.23
N LEU A 146 -19.65 9.55 2.56
CA LEU A 146 -21.06 9.89 2.38
C LEU A 146 -21.64 8.74 1.54
N HIS A 147 -22.25 7.78 2.23
CA HIS A 147 -23.27 6.91 1.66
C HIS A 147 -24.61 7.62 1.80
#